data_AF-A0A9D7WL87-F1
#
_entry.id   AF-A0A9D7WL87-F1
#
_cell.length_a   1.000
_cell.length_b   1.000
_cell.length_c   1.000
_cell.angle_alpha   90.00
_cell.angle_beta   90.00
_cell.angle_gamma   90.00
#
_symmetry.space_group_name_H-M   'P 1'
#
loop_
_entity.id
_entity.type
_entity.pdbx_description
1 polymer ?
#
loop_
_entity_poly.entity_id
_entity_poly.type
_entity_poly.pdbx_seq_one_letter_code
_entity_poly.pdbx_strand_id
1 'polypeptide(L)'
;MKKIIFLFIPLFIISFAKADTNTSLKDYLEKKDIEDGKTQIYLLNRCSAVYAYASGIILKTDAVRSKNFIEISNNLLFKSVELMVIEEEKKLEEAQKKAEENRKQLFNNYITDGKKNWEENKSHFKGSYISGDMAICSKLIEDK
;
A
#
# COMPACT_ATOMS: atom_id res chain seq x y z
N MET A 1 -41.29 40.60 -28.36
CA MET A 1 -41.35 39.43 -27.46
C MET A 1 -39.98 38.76 -27.44
N LYS A 2 -39.14 39.03 -26.44
CA LYS A 2 -37.78 38.50 -26.32
C LYS A 2 -37.85 37.07 -25.75
N LYS A 3 -37.41 36.08 -26.52
CA LYS A 3 -37.28 34.68 -26.07
C LYS A 3 -35.92 34.54 -25.37
N ILE A 4 -35.95 34.34 -24.05
CA ILE A 4 -34.74 34.01 -23.26
C ILE A 4 -34.54 32.50 -23.38
N ILE A 5 -33.47 32.09 -24.06
CA ILE A 5 -33.06 30.69 -24.16
C ILE A 5 -32.22 30.40 -22.90
N PHE A 6 -32.79 29.68 -21.95
CA PHE A 6 -32.04 29.12 -20.81
C PHE A 6 -31.25 27.91 -21.30
N LEU A 7 -29.92 28.07 -21.39
CA LEU A 7 -29.01 26.99 -21.74
C LEU A 7 -28.63 26.24 -20.45
N PHE A 8 -29.21 25.05 -20.25
CA PHE A 8 -28.86 24.15 -19.17
C PHE A 8 -27.43 23.62 -19.40
N ILE A 9 -26.48 24.06 -18.58
CA ILE A 9 -25.15 23.45 -18.50
C ILE A 9 -25.28 22.23 -17.57
N PRO A 10 -25.06 20.98 -18.04
CA PRO A 10 -24.99 19.85 -17.14
C PRO A 10 -23.71 19.99 -16.31
N LEU A 11 -23.89 20.28 -15.02
CA LEU A 11 -22.82 20.28 -14.02
C LEU A 11 -22.32 18.83 -13.88
N PHE A 12 -21.26 18.49 -14.62
CA PHE A 12 -20.56 17.22 -14.47
C PHE A 12 -19.86 17.22 -13.10
N ILE A 13 -20.60 16.81 -12.07
CA ILE A 13 -20.07 16.49 -10.75
C ILE A 13 -19.20 15.23 -10.87
N ILE A 14 -17.93 15.43 -11.18
CA ILE A 14 -16.94 14.36 -11.05
C ILE A 14 -16.82 14.10 -9.55
N SER A 15 -17.57 13.12 -9.08
CA SER A 15 -17.40 12.58 -7.75
C SER A 15 -16.05 11.88 -7.75
N PHE A 16 -15.01 12.56 -7.29
CA PHE A 16 -13.80 11.86 -6.85
C PHE A 16 -14.22 11.03 -5.65
N ALA A 17 -14.66 9.79 -5.90
CA ALA A 17 -14.74 8.80 -4.86
C ALA A 17 -13.32 8.69 -4.29
N LYS A 18 -13.10 9.29 -3.11
CA LYS A 18 -11.96 8.94 -2.28
C LYS A 18 -12.17 7.47 -1.97
N ALA A 19 -11.50 6.59 -2.73
CA ALA A 19 -11.40 5.19 -2.38
C ALA A 19 -10.89 5.18 -0.94
N ASP A 20 -11.71 4.64 -0.04
CA ASP A 20 -11.43 4.61 1.39
C ASP A 20 -10.10 3.86 1.57
N THR A 21 -9.01 4.61 1.76
CA THR A 21 -7.64 4.07 1.84
C THR A 21 -7.43 3.22 3.09
N ASN A 22 -8.49 3.06 3.90
CA ASN A 22 -8.56 2.39 5.19
C ASN A 22 -8.85 0.89 5.12
N THR A 23 -8.98 0.27 3.94
CA THR A 23 -9.18 -1.19 3.90
C THR A 23 -7.91 -1.86 4.42
N SER A 24 -8.03 -2.59 5.53
CA SER A 24 -6.90 -3.36 6.08
C SER A 24 -6.50 -4.46 5.10
N LEU A 25 -5.24 -4.90 5.14
CA LEU A 25 -4.80 -6.01 4.31
C LEU A 25 -5.62 -7.27 4.60
N LYS A 26 -6.04 -7.47 5.86
CA LYS A 26 -6.95 -8.55 6.26
C LYS A 26 -8.26 -8.52 5.47
N ASP A 27 -8.97 -7.38 5.50
CA ASP A 27 -10.27 -7.25 4.85
C ASP A 27 -10.16 -7.36 3.32
N TYR A 28 -9.02 -6.96 2.76
CA TYR A 28 -8.72 -7.15 1.35
C TYR A 28 -8.59 -8.64 1.01
N LEU A 29 -7.78 -9.39 1.77
CA LEU A 29 -7.51 -10.81 1.53
C LEU A 29 -8.73 -11.70 1.79
N GLU A 30 -9.62 -11.35 2.73
CA GLU A 30 -10.86 -12.11 2.96
C GLU A 30 -11.83 -12.08 1.76
N LYS A 31 -11.69 -11.08 0.87
CA LYS A 31 -12.56 -10.86 -0.30
C LYS A 31 -11.92 -11.28 -1.61
N LYS A 32 -10.70 -11.81 -1.57
CA LYS A 32 -9.87 -12.09 -2.74
C LYS A 32 -9.31 -13.49 -2.67
N ASP A 33 -9.08 -14.07 -3.84
CA ASP A 33 -8.40 -15.35 -3.93
C ASP A 33 -6.90 -15.14 -3.74
N ILE A 34 -6.30 -15.80 -2.75
CA ILE A 34 -4.86 -15.69 -2.47
C ILE A 34 -4.01 -16.37 -3.56
N GLU A 35 -4.60 -17.28 -4.34
CA GLU A 35 -3.92 -17.94 -5.46
C GLU A 35 -3.87 -17.05 -6.71
N ASP A 36 -4.69 -16.00 -6.78
CA ASP A 36 -4.68 -15.05 -7.89
C ASP A 36 -3.43 -14.17 -7.89
N GLY A 37 -2.72 -14.14 -9.03
CA GLY A 37 -1.47 -13.40 -9.19
C GLY A 37 -1.59 -11.90 -8.88
N LYS A 38 -2.71 -11.26 -9.21
CA LYS A 38 -2.94 -9.82 -8.89
C LYS A 38 -3.08 -9.59 -7.39
N THR A 39 -3.73 -10.50 -6.69
CA THR A 39 -3.87 -10.48 -5.23
C THR A 39 -2.51 -10.67 -4.56
N GLN A 40 -1.69 -11.60 -5.03
CA GLN A 40 -0.32 -11.80 -4.55
C GLN A 40 0.58 -10.59 -4.82
N ILE A 41 0.51 -10.00 -6.02
CA ILE A 41 1.22 -8.76 -6.38
C ILE A 41 0.82 -7.61 -5.43
N TYR A 42 -0.47 -7.45 -5.14
CA TYR A 42 -0.94 -6.43 -4.19
C TYR A 42 -0.41 -6.69 -2.78
N LEU A 43 -0.48 -7.93 -2.30
CA LEU A 43 0.06 -8.34 -1.01
C LEU A 43 1.55 -8.00 -0.88
N LEU A 44 2.36 -8.36 -1.87
CA LEU A 44 3.80 -8.09 -1.89
C LEU A 44 4.11 -6.59 -1.87
N ASN A 45 3.39 -5.77 -2.65
CA ASN A 45 3.52 -4.31 -2.62
C ASN A 45 3.11 -3.72 -1.26
N ARG A 46 2.01 -4.21 -0.68
CA ARG A 46 1.50 -3.77 0.64
C ARG A 46 2.50 -4.07 1.74
N CYS A 47 3.07 -5.27 1.72
CA CYS A 47 4.09 -5.68 2.69
C CYS A 47 5.42 -4.95 2.49
N SER A 48 5.85 -4.75 1.24
CA SER A 48 7.02 -3.91 0.96
C SER A 48 6.86 -2.51 1.56
N ALA A 49 5.70 -1.87 1.33
CA ALA A 49 5.42 -0.54 1.84
C ALA A 49 5.37 -0.45 3.37
N VAL A 50 4.77 -1.44 4.06
CA VAL A 50 4.67 -1.40 5.53
C VAL A 50 6.02 -1.59 6.21
N TYR A 51 6.89 -2.45 5.66
CA TYR A 51 8.25 -2.62 6.15
C TYR A 51 9.13 -1.39 5.89
N ALA A 52 8.99 -0.74 4.73
CA ALA A 52 9.67 0.54 4.46
C ALA A 52 9.23 1.63 5.45
N TYR A 53 7.92 1.71 5.71
CA TYR A 53 7.38 2.62 6.71
C TYR A 53 7.94 2.31 8.10
N ALA A 54 7.87 1.06 8.54
CA ALA A 54 8.37 0.63 9.83
C ALA A 54 9.86 0.92 10.01
N SER A 55 10.66 0.68 8.96
CA SER A 55 12.09 1.00 8.92
C SER A 55 12.35 2.48 9.22
N GLY A 56 11.58 3.37 8.59
CA GLY A 56 11.70 4.82 8.80
C GLY A 56 11.35 5.26 10.22
N ILE A 57 10.32 4.64 10.82
CA ILE A 57 9.91 4.94 12.20
C ILE A 57 10.99 4.54 13.22
N ILE A 58 11.59 3.36 13.07
CA ILE A 58 12.52 2.82 14.07
C ILE A 58 13.98 3.23 13.84
N LEU A 59 14.32 3.89 12.71
CA LEU A 59 15.69 4.23 12.33
C LEU A 59 16.50 4.90 13.44
N LYS A 60 15.89 5.85 14.17
CA LYS A 60 16.58 6.59 15.24
C LYS A 60 16.78 5.78 16.52
N THR A 61 15.95 4.77 16.75
CA THR A 61 15.93 4.00 18.00
C THR A 61 16.58 2.63 17.86
N ASP A 62 16.54 2.04 16.67
CA ASP A 62 17.11 0.72 16.35
C ASP A 62 17.52 0.70 14.86
N ALA A 63 18.72 1.22 14.58
CA ALA A 63 19.25 1.30 13.21
C ALA A 63 19.52 -0.07 12.58
N VAL A 64 19.88 -1.08 13.40
CA VAL A 64 20.15 -2.45 12.92
C VAL A 64 18.86 -3.08 12.40
N ARG A 65 17.78 -3.01 13.19
CA ARG A 65 16.48 -3.52 12.78
C ARG A 65 15.87 -2.70 11.66
N SER A 66 16.07 -1.38 11.67
CA SER A 66 15.67 -0.51 10.55
C SER A 66 16.29 -0.96 9.23
N LYS A 67 17.58 -1.30 9.23
CA LYS A 67 18.27 -1.84 8.06
C LYS A 67 17.66 -3.17 7.60
N ASN A 68 17.41 -4.09 8.52
CA ASN A 68 16.75 -5.36 8.19
C ASN A 68 15.37 -5.13 7.57
N PHE A 69 14.57 -4.20 8.11
CA PHE A 69 13.25 -3.89 7.57
C PHE A 69 13.28 -3.31 6.15
N ILE A 70 14.26 -2.44 5.83
CA ILE A 70 14.36 -1.92 4.46
C ILE A 70 14.83 -3.01 3.47
N GLU A 71 15.70 -3.92 3.92
CA GLU A 71 16.12 -5.10 3.12
C GLU A 71 14.92 -6.01 2.83
N ILE A 72 14.12 -6.36 3.85
CA ILE A 72 12.86 -7.10 3.69
C ILE A 72 11.92 -6.38 2.70
N SER A 73 11.73 -5.07 2.87
CA SER A 73 10.90 -4.26 1.98
C SER A 73 11.35 -4.37 0.52
N ASN A 74 12.65 -4.28 0.26
CA ASN A 74 13.19 -4.33 -1.10
C ASN A 74 13.08 -5.73 -1.70
N ASN A 75 13.28 -6.79 -0.91
CA ASN A 75 13.09 -8.17 -1.36
C ASN A 75 11.63 -8.45 -1.76
N LEU A 76 10.67 -7.96 -0.97
CA LEU A 76 9.24 -8.08 -1.28
C LEU A 76 8.86 -7.28 -2.54
N LEU A 77 9.43 -6.09 -2.73
CA LEU A 77 9.24 -5.32 -3.96
C LEU A 77 9.77 -6.08 -5.17
N PHE A 78 10.96 -6.65 -5.05
CA PHE A 78 11.57 -7.44 -6.13
C PHE A 78 10.69 -8.64 -6.51
N LYS A 79 10.20 -9.41 -5.53
CA LYS A 79 9.24 -10.50 -5.77
C LYS A 79 7.96 -10.01 -6.46
N SER A 80 7.46 -8.83 -6.10
CA SER A 80 6.31 -8.24 -6.79
C SER A 80 6.61 -7.93 -8.26
N VAL A 81 7.82 -7.46 -8.56
CA VAL A 81 8.23 -7.17 -9.94
C VAL A 81 8.33 -8.46 -10.74
N GLU A 82 8.96 -9.51 -10.19
CA GLU A 82 9.03 -10.83 -10.83
C GLU A 82 7.63 -11.37 -11.14
N LEU A 83 6.71 -11.29 -10.17
CA LEU A 83 5.36 -11.80 -10.36
C LEU A 83 4.57 -10.97 -11.38
N MET A 84 4.77 -9.65 -11.47
CA MET A 84 4.18 -8.82 -12.53
C MET A 84 4.71 -9.19 -13.93
N VAL A 85 5.99 -9.56 -14.04
CA VAL A 85 6.56 -10.01 -15.33
C VAL A 85 5.92 -11.33 -15.77
N ILE A 86 5.66 -12.24 -14.82
CA ILE A 86 5.09 -13.57 -15.10
C ILE A 86 3.58 -13.50 -15.33
N GLU A 87 2.82 -12.96 -14.38
CA GLU A 87 1.35 -13.02 -14.34
C GLU A 87 0.67 -11.93 -15.17
N GLU A 88 1.32 -10.76 -15.31
CA GLU A 88 0.79 -9.66 -16.12
C GLU A 88 1.53 -9.51 -17.47
N GLU A 89 2.46 -10.41 -17.79
CA GLU A 89 3.30 -10.40 -19.01
C GLU A 89 3.99 -9.04 -19.26
N LYS A 90 4.33 -8.32 -18.20
CA LYS A 90 4.95 -6.99 -18.29
C LYS A 90 6.43 -7.10 -18.63
N LYS A 91 6.94 -6.11 -19.37
CA LYS A 91 8.39 -5.90 -19.46
C LYS A 91 8.95 -5.55 -18.08
N LEU A 92 10.17 -6.00 -17.80
CA LEU A 92 10.83 -5.77 -16.50
C LEU A 92 10.82 -4.29 -16.08
N GLU A 93 11.17 -3.38 -16.98
CA GLU A 93 11.20 -1.94 -16.70
C GLU A 93 9.80 -1.38 -16.34
N GLU A 94 8.76 -1.82 -17.04
CA GLU A 94 7.38 -1.41 -16.74
C GLU A 94 6.90 -1.97 -15.40
N ALA A 95 7.25 -3.22 -15.10
CA ALA A 95 6.94 -3.87 -13.83
C ALA A 95 7.64 -3.16 -12.66
N GLN A 96 8.93 -2.84 -12.80
CA GLN A 96 9.70 -2.07 -11.81
C GLN A 96 9.05 -0.72 -11.53
N LYS A 97 8.78 0.07 -12.56
CA LYS A 97 8.15 1.38 -12.42
C LYS A 97 6.79 1.29 -11.72
N LYS A 98 5.93 0.35 -12.15
CA LYS A 98 4.60 0.16 -11.56
C LYS A 98 4.68 -0.27 -10.10
N ALA A 99 5.58 -1.18 -9.76
CA ALA A 99 5.77 -1.64 -8.39
C ALA A 99 6.30 -0.51 -7.48
N GLU A 100 7.24 0.30 -7.96
CA GLU A 100 7.74 1.47 -7.21
C GLU A 100 6.65 2.53 -6.98
N GLU A 101 5.84 2.83 -8.00
CA GLU A 101 4.71 3.75 -7.89
C GLU A 101 3.65 3.25 -6.89
N ASN A 102 3.29 1.96 -6.98
CA ASN A 102 2.36 1.32 -6.04
C ASN A 102 2.90 1.38 -4.60
N ARG A 103 4.16 0.98 -4.40
CA ARG A 103 4.81 1.03 -3.08
C ARG A 103 4.81 2.45 -2.53
N LYS A 104 5.12 3.46 -3.35
CA LYS A 104 5.15 4.87 -2.95
C LYS A 104 3.77 5.36 -2.48
N GLN A 105 2.71 5.00 -3.19
CA GLN A 105 1.34 5.35 -2.80
C GLN A 105 0.97 4.72 -1.45
N LEU A 106 1.23 3.42 -1.29
CA LEU A 106 0.95 2.68 -0.05
C LEU A 106 1.76 3.21 1.13
N PHE A 107 3.04 3.51 0.91
CA PHE A 107 3.93 4.11 1.91
C PHE A 107 3.43 5.47 2.40
N ASN A 108 2.94 6.32 1.50
CA ASN A 108 2.37 7.62 1.88
C ASN A 108 1.07 7.48 2.69
N ASN A 109 0.27 6.45 2.43
CA ASN A 109 -0.90 6.15 3.27
C ASN A 109 -0.45 5.79 4.69
N TYR A 110 0.52 4.89 4.85
CA TYR A 110 1.08 4.55 6.16
C TYR A 110 1.69 5.74 6.90
N ILE A 111 2.36 6.66 6.21
CA ILE A 111 2.85 7.90 6.81
C ILE A 111 1.68 8.72 7.38
N THR A 112 0.61 8.87 6.61
CA THR A 112 -0.54 9.68 6.98
C THR A 112 -1.26 9.06 8.19
N ASP A 113 -1.61 7.78 8.09
CA ASP A 113 -2.40 7.07 9.10
C ASP A 113 -1.58 6.80 10.36
N GLY A 114 -0.29 6.52 10.21
CA GLY A 114 0.61 6.35 11.35
C GLY A 114 0.90 7.65 12.09
N LYS A 115 0.89 8.82 11.43
CA LYS A 115 0.95 10.14 12.11
C LYS A 115 -0.33 10.40 12.90
N LYS A 116 -1.48 10.15 12.29
CA LYS A 116 -2.78 10.25 12.98
C LYS A 116 -2.83 9.36 14.23
N ASN A 117 -2.43 8.10 14.11
CA ASN A 117 -2.42 7.16 15.24
C ASN A 117 -1.44 7.61 16.34
N TRP A 118 -0.30 8.22 15.99
CA TRP A 118 0.62 8.80 16.95
C TRP A 118 0.00 9.94 17.76
N GLU A 119 -0.80 10.80 17.12
CA GLU A 119 -1.53 11.86 17.81
C GLU A 119 -2.50 11.27 18.84
N GLU A 120 -3.25 10.23 18.45
CA GLU A 120 -4.28 9.57 19.26
C GLU A 120 -3.73 8.78 20.45
N ASN A 121 -2.70 7.95 20.26
CA ASN A 121 -2.26 6.99 21.27
C ASN A 121 -0.75 6.89 21.48
N LYS A 122 0.05 7.79 20.88
CA LYS A 122 1.52 7.80 20.96
C LYS A 122 2.16 6.50 20.46
N SER A 123 1.53 5.84 19.49
CA SER A 123 2.11 4.75 18.74
C SER A 123 1.88 4.95 17.25
N HIS A 124 2.85 4.58 16.42
CA HIS A 124 2.65 4.52 14.97
C HIS A 124 1.91 3.25 14.52
N PHE A 125 1.92 2.21 15.35
CA PHE A 125 1.44 0.87 14.97
C PHE A 125 0.32 0.35 15.86
N LYS A 126 0.46 0.47 17.18
CA LYS A 126 -0.49 -0.12 18.12
C LYS A 126 -1.86 0.51 17.96
N GLY A 127 -2.90 -0.32 17.89
CA GLY A 127 -4.28 0.14 17.75
C GLY A 127 -4.68 0.57 16.33
N SER A 128 -3.79 0.44 15.34
CA SER A 128 -4.10 0.71 13.94
C SER A 128 -4.03 -0.56 13.07
N TYR A 129 -4.66 -0.50 11.90
CA TYR A 129 -4.58 -1.58 10.91
C TYR A 129 -3.12 -1.87 10.49
N ILE A 130 -2.21 -0.92 10.65
CA ILE A 130 -0.78 -1.06 10.34
C ILE A 130 -0.17 -2.23 11.13
N SER A 131 -0.56 -2.40 12.40
CA SER A 131 -0.12 -3.55 13.19
C SER A 131 -0.66 -4.88 12.66
N GLY A 132 -1.89 -4.89 12.15
CA GLY A 132 -2.49 -6.05 11.49
C GLY A 132 -1.79 -6.40 10.18
N ASP A 133 -1.53 -5.39 9.34
CA ASP A 133 -0.80 -5.54 8.08
C ASP A 133 0.60 -6.11 8.36
N MET A 134 1.33 -5.56 9.35
CA MET A 134 2.63 -6.11 9.79
C MET A 134 2.56 -7.58 10.21
N ALA A 135 1.54 -7.99 10.96
CA ALA A 135 1.36 -9.37 11.42
C ALA A 135 1.02 -10.34 10.28
N ILE A 136 0.35 -9.87 9.23
CA ILE A 136 0.14 -10.68 8.02
C ILE A 136 1.45 -10.80 7.25
N CYS A 137 2.16 -9.68 7.08
CA CYS A 137 3.38 -9.62 6.30
C CYS A 137 4.55 -10.38 6.95
N SER A 138 4.58 -10.55 8.28
CA SER A 138 5.61 -11.37 8.94
C SER A 138 5.60 -12.82 8.45
N LYS A 139 4.43 -13.36 8.11
CA LYS A 139 4.27 -14.72 7.60
C LYS A 139 4.90 -14.94 6.22
N LEU A 140 5.22 -13.87 5.49
CA LEU A 140 5.89 -13.94 4.18
C LEU A 140 7.41 -13.98 4.30
N ILE A 141 7.95 -13.66 5.48
CA ILE A 141 9.39 -13.57 5.75
C ILE A 141 9.87 -14.58 6.79
N GLU A 142 8.94 -15.24 7.47
CA GLU A 142 9.24 -16.37 8.34
C GLU A 142 9.70 -17.53 7.44
N ASP A 143 11.01 -17.80 7.46
CA ASP A 143 11.59 -18.98 6.84
C ASP A 143 10.90 -20.25 7.38
N LYS A 144 10.59 -21.17 6.48
CA LYS A 144 10.46 -22.59 6.82
C LYS A 144 11.84 -23.23 6.80
#